data_AF-A0A6B3FP82-F1
#
_entry.id   AF-A0A6B3FP82-F1
#
_cell.length_a   1.000
_cell.length_b   1.000
_cell.length_c   1.000
_cell.angle_alpha   90.00
_cell.angle_beta   90.00
_cell.angle_gamma   90.00
#
_symmetry.space_group_name_H-M   'P 1'
#
loop_
_entity.id
_entity.type
_entity.pdbx_description
1 polymer ?
#
loop_
_entity_poly.entity_id
_entity_poly.type
_entity_poly.pdbx_seq_one_letter_code
_entity_poly.pdbx_strand_id
1 'polypeptide(L)'
;WEQSSTARVMAPARPRKLAKVPFVELADGRLQGVVSSGSDIGRVYVSSVAARTYAFACSTNNNRPCGGARGMFCKHIQALVAEAVLQYGAERVARYLAVERP
;
A
#
# COMPACT_ATOMS: atom_id res chain seq x y z
N TRP A 1 -35.10 -17.26 -8.32
CA TRP A 1 -34.24 -17.12 -7.13
C TRP A 1 -33.06 -16.25 -7.52
N GLU A 2 -33.16 -14.93 -7.31
CA GLU A 2 -32.08 -13.98 -7.54
C GLU A 2 -31.10 -14.03 -6.36
N GLN A 3 -29.83 -14.37 -6.63
CA GLN A 3 -28.75 -14.16 -5.66
C GLN A 3 -28.31 -12.70 -5.74
N SER A 4 -28.85 -11.88 -4.84
CA SER A 4 -28.32 -10.53 -4.62
C SER A 4 -26.92 -10.64 -4.00
N SER A 5 -25.88 -10.27 -4.75
CA SER A 5 -24.51 -10.16 -4.24
C SER A 5 -24.41 -8.94 -3.32
N THR A 6 -24.58 -9.13 -2.01
CA THR A 6 -24.33 -8.06 -1.04
C THR A 6 -22.82 -7.92 -0.83
N ALA A 7 -22.19 -7.00 -1.56
CA ALA A 7 -20.84 -6.56 -1.21
C ALA A 7 -20.91 -5.82 0.14
N ARG A 8 -20.13 -6.24 1.15
CA ARG A 8 -20.06 -5.53 2.44
C ARG A 8 -19.52 -4.13 2.20
N VAL A 9 -20.34 -3.11 2.44
CA VAL A 9 -19.93 -1.71 2.39
C VAL A 9 -18.93 -1.47 3.51
N MET A 10 -17.68 -1.17 3.14
CA MET A 10 -16.67 -0.74 4.10
C MET A 10 -16.97 0.69 4.54
N ALA A 11 -16.84 0.95 5.84
CA ALA A 11 -16.94 2.30 6.35
C ALA A 11 -15.93 3.22 5.64
N PRO A 12 -16.34 4.43 5.22
CA PRO A 12 -15.42 5.38 4.60
C PRO A 12 -14.27 5.68 5.56
N ALA A 13 -13.04 5.68 5.02
CA ALA A 13 -11.86 6.00 5.80
C ALA A 13 -11.98 7.40 6.42
N ARG A 14 -11.60 7.55 7.70
CA ARG A 14 -11.63 8.84 8.43
C ARG A 14 -10.95 9.96 7.62
N PRO A 15 -11.32 11.25 7.79
CA PRO A 15 -10.61 12.37 7.16
C PRO A 15 -9.14 12.36 7.58
N ARG A 16 -8.22 12.19 6.62
CA ARG A 16 -6.78 12.02 6.88
C ARG A 16 -5.98 13.23 6.40
N LYS A 17 -4.82 13.45 7.03
CA LYS A 17 -3.70 14.19 6.43
C LYS A 17 -3.25 13.42 5.18
N LEU A 18 -3.78 13.79 4.02
CA LEU A 18 -3.41 13.27 2.68
C LEU A 18 -1.92 13.40 2.33
N ALA A 19 -1.12 14.04 3.19
CA ALA A 19 0.20 14.54 2.85
C ALA A 19 1.25 13.46 2.60
N LYS A 20 1.21 12.30 3.30
CA LYS A 20 2.31 11.31 3.19
C LYS A 20 2.03 10.15 2.25
N VAL A 21 0.86 9.52 2.31
CA VAL A 21 0.48 8.41 1.41
C VAL A 21 -0.87 8.75 0.78
N PRO A 22 -0.87 9.48 -0.36
CA PRO A 22 -2.10 9.90 -1.02
C PRO A 22 -2.95 8.74 -1.56
N PHE A 23 -2.34 7.60 -1.87
CA PHE A 23 -3.05 6.45 -2.43
C PHE A 23 -2.44 5.13 -1.94
N VAL A 24 -3.30 4.17 -1.60
CA VAL A 24 -2.94 2.79 -1.26
C VAL A 24 -4.08 1.88 -1.67
N GLU A 25 -3.76 0.66 -2.09
CA GLU A 25 -4.74 -0.36 -2.43
C GLU A 25 -4.20 -1.78 -2.22
N LEU A 26 -5.14 -2.72 -2.11
CA LEU A 26 -4.92 -4.16 -2.14
C LEU A 26 -5.58 -4.70 -3.41
N ALA A 27 -4.82 -4.83 -4.49
CA ALA A 27 -5.31 -5.31 -5.80
C ALA A 27 -4.26 -6.16 -6.52
N ASP A 28 -4.69 -7.06 -7.40
CA ASP A 28 -3.82 -7.92 -8.25
C ASP A 28 -2.66 -8.62 -7.49
N GLY A 29 -2.94 -9.11 -6.29
CA GLY A 29 -1.94 -9.80 -5.47
C GLY A 29 -0.82 -8.88 -4.95
N ARG A 30 -1.02 -7.56 -4.95
CA ARG A 30 -0.07 -6.57 -4.41
C ARG A 30 -0.73 -5.61 -3.43
N LEU A 31 0.01 -5.27 -2.39
CA LEU A 31 -0.17 -4.00 -1.70
C LEU A 31 0.60 -2.96 -2.51
N GLN A 32 -0.08 -1.93 -3.02
CA GLN A 32 0.55 -0.91 -3.85
C GLN A 32 -0.01 0.48 -3.58
N GLY A 33 0.77 1.50 -3.95
CA GLY A 33 0.31 2.87 -3.78
C GLY A 33 1.35 3.93 -4.07
N VAL A 34 0.97 5.17 -3.75
CA VAL A 34 1.74 6.37 -4.00
C VAL A 34 2.10 7.00 -2.67
N VAL A 35 3.38 7.33 -2.49
CA VAL A 35 3.94 7.91 -1.27
C VAL A 35 4.61 9.24 -1.60
N SER A 36 4.21 10.32 -0.94
CA SER A 36 4.82 11.64 -1.10
C SER A 36 6.30 11.62 -0.73
N SER A 37 7.13 12.33 -1.52
CA SER A 37 8.55 12.53 -1.18
C SER A 37 8.73 13.31 0.12
N GLY A 38 7.80 14.20 0.46
CA GLY A 38 7.90 15.14 1.58
C GLY A 38 8.83 16.33 1.34
N SER A 39 9.63 16.31 0.28
CA SER A 39 10.56 17.39 -0.09
C SER A 39 10.09 18.21 -1.29
N ASP A 40 9.22 17.63 -2.11
CA ASP A 40 8.80 18.17 -3.40
C ASP A 40 7.39 17.65 -3.70
N ILE A 41 6.44 18.57 -3.92
CA ILE A 41 5.03 18.25 -4.16
C ILE A 41 4.81 17.49 -5.48
N GLY A 42 5.66 17.70 -6.47
CA GLY A 42 5.60 17.01 -7.76
C GLY A 42 6.26 15.62 -7.74
N ARG A 43 6.98 15.30 -6.66
CA ARG A 43 7.72 14.05 -6.53
C ARG A 43 7.04 13.10 -5.58
N VAL A 44 6.66 11.96 -6.14
CA VAL A 44 6.10 10.84 -5.39
C VAL A 44 6.89 9.57 -5.68
N TYR A 45 6.78 8.62 -4.77
CA TYR A 45 7.29 7.26 -4.89
C TYR A 45 6.14 6.30 -5.12
N VAL A 46 6.22 5.53 -6.19
CA VAL A 46 5.34 4.39 -6.45
C VAL A 46 5.96 3.19 -5.77
N SER A 47 5.24 2.60 -4.82
CA SER A 47 5.73 1.50 -3.99
C SER A 47 4.78 0.31 -4.08
N SER A 48 5.33 -0.90 -4.05
CA SER A 48 4.51 -2.11 -4.00
C SER A 48 5.20 -3.27 -3.31
N VAL A 49 4.41 -4.18 -2.75
CA VAL A 49 4.81 -5.45 -2.15
C VAL A 49 3.88 -6.55 -2.68
N ALA A 50 4.44 -7.56 -3.32
CA ALA A 50 3.69 -8.73 -3.78
C ALA A 50 3.32 -9.64 -2.61
N ALA A 51 2.08 -10.13 -2.60
CA ALA A 51 1.65 -11.16 -1.66
C ALA A 51 2.45 -12.46 -1.86
N ARG A 52 2.64 -13.22 -0.78
CA ARG A 52 3.34 -14.54 -0.74
C ARG A 52 4.84 -14.51 -1.05
N THR A 53 5.27 -13.85 -2.13
CA THR A 53 6.69 -13.76 -2.51
C THR A 53 7.41 -12.62 -1.83
N TYR A 54 6.66 -11.63 -1.35
CA TYR A 54 7.18 -10.40 -0.74
C TYR A 54 8.12 -9.61 -1.66
N ALA A 55 8.10 -9.89 -2.96
CA ALA A 55 8.84 -9.11 -3.95
C ALA A 55 8.34 -7.66 -3.94
N PHE A 56 9.24 -6.72 -3.75
CA PHE A 56 8.90 -5.32 -3.55
C PHE A 56 9.60 -4.42 -4.57
N ALA A 57 8.97 -3.30 -4.86
CA ALA A 57 9.52 -2.26 -5.72
C ALA A 57 9.24 -0.89 -5.11
N CYS A 58 10.17 0.04 -5.29
CA CYS A 58 9.97 1.45 -4.98
C CYS A 58 10.80 2.30 -5.94
N SER A 59 10.12 3.15 -6.70
CA SER A 59 10.72 4.10 -7.64
C SER A 59 9.97 5.43 -7.54
N THR A 60 10.59 6.50 -7.99
CA THR A 60 9.90 7.77 -8.20
C THR A 60 8.96 7.70 -9.40
N ASN A 61 8.03 8.64 -9.54
CA ASN A 61 7.08 8.76 -10.66
C ASN A 61 7.72 8.97 -12.05
N ASN A 62 9.03 9.12 -12.15
CA ASN A 62 9.79 9.10 -13.41
C ASN A 62 10.71 7.86 -13.52
N ASN A 63 10.36 6.77 -12.85
CA ASN A 63 11.05 5.48 -12.87
C ASN A 63 12.47 5.46 -12.30
N ARG A 64 12.94 6.53 -11.64
CA ARG A 64 14.23 6.49 -10.93
C ARG A 64 14.12 5.61 -9.67
N PRO A 65 14.98 4.59 -9.50
CA PRO A 65 14.89 3.67 -8.37
C PRO A 65 15.10 4.39 -7.03
N CYS A 66 14.38 3.95 -6.00
CA CYS A 66 14.52 4.53 -4.68
C CYS A 66 15.88 4.17 -4.06
N GLY A 67 16.71 5.19 -3.80
CA GLY A 67 18.03 5.00 -3.21
C GLY A 67 18.03 4.37 -1.80
N GLY A 68 16.87 4.32 -1.14
CA GLY A 68 16.68 3.66 0.16
C GLY A 68 16.13 2.24 0.08
N ALA A 69 15.78 1.72 -1.10
CA ALA A 69 15.33 0.33 -1.25
C ALA A 69 16.50 -0.64 -1.05
N ARG A 70 17.59 -0.55 -1.83
CA ARG A 70 18.84 -1.33 -1.62
C ARG A 70 18.65 -2.81 -1.18
N GLY A 71 17.65 -3.51 -1.71
CA GLY A 71 17.35 -4.90 -1.33
C GLY A 71 16.58 -5.09 -0.01
N MET A 72 16.07 -4.01 0.60
CA MET A 72 15.28 -3.98 1.82
C MET A 72 14.03 -3.09 1.67
N PHE A 73 13.10 -3.20 2.62
CA PHE A 73 11.93 -2.32 2.66
C PHE A 73 12.35 -0.91 3.07
N CYS A 74 12.27 0.03 2.13
CA CYS A 74 12.58 1.43 2.40
C CYS A 74 11.47 2.10 3.23
N LYS A 75 11.74 3.32 3.72
CA LYS A 75 10.77 4.12 4.48
C LYS A 75 9.46 4.39 3.71
N HIS A 76 9.48 4.41 2.37
CA HIS A 76 8.26 4.56 1.57
C HIS A 76 7.39 3.31 1.62
N ILE A 77 7.99 2.12 1.52
CA ILE A 77 7.28 0.84 1.64
C ILE A 77 6.72 0.70 3.07
N GLN A 78 7.49 1.06 4.09
CA GLN A 78 7.02 1.06 5.48
C GLN A 78 5.83 2.00 5.67
N ALA A 79 5.89 3.22 5.12
CA ALA A 79 4.78 4.17 5.17
C ALA A 79 3.54 3.64 4.42
N LEU A 80 3.74 2.98 3.27
CA LEU A 80 2.66 2.35 2.51
C LEU A 80 1.97 1.25 3.33
N VAL A 81 2.74 0.36 3.96
CA VAL A 81 2.20 -0.71 4.81
C VAL A 81 1.46 -0.14 6.02
N ALA A 82 2.05 0.86 6.69
CA ALA A 82 1.39 1.53 7.81
C ALA A 82 0.05 2.15 7.39
N GLU A 83 0.02 2.82 6.23
CA GLU A 83 -1.20 3.40 5.69
C GLU A 83 -2.25 2.33 5.32
N ALA A 84 -1.82 1.21 4.73
CA ALA A 84 -2.71 0.09 4.44
C ALA A 84 -3.34 -0.47 5.72
N VAL A 85 -2.55 -0.63 6.78
CA VAL A 85 -3.05 -1.08 8.09
C VAL A 85 -4.04 -0.08 8.68
N LEU A 86 -3.77 1.22 8.55
CA LEU A 86 -4.67 2.28 9.00
C LEU A 86 -6.00 2.30 8.24
N GLN A 87 -5.98 2.03 6.92
CA GLN A 87 -7.20 2.10 6.09
C GLN A 87 -8.00 0.79 6.05
N TYR A 88 -7.32 -0.35 6.03
CA TYR A 88 -7.94 -1.65 5.80
C TYR A 88 -7.96 -2.54 7.04
N GLY A 89 -7.20 -2.18 8.08
CA GLY A 89 -7.00 -2.99 9.28
C GLY A 89 -5.87 -4.01 9.14
N ALA A 90 -5.15 -4.26 10.24
CA ALA A 90 -3.99 -5.15 10.27
C ALA A 90 -4.31 -6.57 9.80
N GLU A 91 -5.42 -7.15 10.26
CA GLU A 91 -5.81 -8.52 9.88
C GLU A 91 -6.08 -8.67 8.39
N ARG A 92 -6.72 -7.67 7.76
CA ARG A 92 -7.03 -7.73 6.33
C ARG A 92 -5.76 -7.63 5.50
N VAL A 93 -4.86 -6.71 5.87
CA VAL A 93 -3.56 -6.58 5.22
C VAL A 93 -2.73 -7.85 5.41
N ALA A 94 -2.74 -8.43 6.61
CA ALA A 94 -2.02 -9.65 6.92
C ALA A 94 -2.51 -10.85 6.09
N ARG A 95 -3.83 -11.06 6.05
CA ARG A 95 -4.48 -12.06 5.20
C ARG A 95 -4.14 -11.88 3.73
N TYR A 96 -4.28 -10.65 3.23
CA TYR A 96 -4.04 -10.35 1.83
C TYR A 96 -2.59 -10.60 1.40
N LEU A 97 -1.62 -10.22 2.26
CA LEU A 97 -0.19 -10.46 2.01
C LEU A 97 0.26 -11.90 2.32
N ALA A 98 -0.62 -12.72 2.91
CA ALA A 98 -0.34 -14.08 3.37
C ALA A 98 0.77 -14.17 4.44
N VAL A 99 0.79 -13.21 5.38
CA VAL A 99 1.74 -13.18 6.51
C VAL A 99 1.19 -13.75 7.82
N GLU A 100 -0.09 -14.14 7.86
CA GLU A 100 -0.66 -14.84 9.00
C GLU A 100 -0.08 -16.25 9.13
N ARG A 101 0.06 -16.75 10.37
CA ARG A 101 0.43 -18.16 10.60
C ARG A 101 -0.81 -19.04 10.39
N PRO A 102 -0.65 -20.26 9.83
CA PRO A 102 -1.72 -21.24 9.78
C PRO A 102 -2.26 -21.58 11.17
#